data_AF-A0A066Z6C4-F1
#
_entry.id   AF-A0A066Z6C4-F1
#
_cell.length_a   1.000
_cell.length_b   1.000
_cell.length_c   1.000
_cell.angle_alpha   90.00
_cell.angle_beta   90.00
_cell.angle_gamma   90.00
#
_symmetry.space_group_name_H-M   'P 1'
#
loop_
_entity.id
_entity.type
_entity.pdbx_description
1 polymer ?
#
loop_
_entity_poly.entity_id
_entity_poly.type
_entity_poly.pdbx_seq_one_letter_code
_entity_poly.pdbx_strand_id
1 'polypeptide(L)'
;MTAADQQDAVHLTRLRDLTAQEHKLAVLVATGIGPRGIAAAPGPYRSTEAARKAVEALLRRTGARTRPQLSGWMAAAGLISAPIDTEGVAAARSGLPPRCLTILYGWADGLTTEAVARVLGLGAAQKSMAAYLRTLFLRLGVWSPEEAVVVGVLTGLVEPAPPGEAAS
;
A
#
# COMPACT_ATOMS: atom_id res chain seq x y z
N MET A 1 -18.47 16.38 -14.72
CA MET A 1 -17.02 16.26 -14.52
C MET A 1 -16.65 17.20 -13.39
N THR A 2 -16.56 16.66 -12.19
CA THR A 2 -16.29 17.40 -10.95
C THR A 2 -14.78 17.63 -10.79
N ALA A 3 -14.37 18.46 -9.83
CA ALA A 3 -12.95 18.68 -9.53
C ALA A 3 -12.23 17.40 -9.06
N ALA A 4 -12.95 16.49 -8.40
CA ALA A 4 -12.47 15.16 -8.02
C ALA A 4 -12.15 14.32 -9.26
N ASP A 5 -13.07 14.26 -10.24
CA ASP A 5 -12.84 13.53 -11.50
C ASP A 5 -11.57 14.00 -12.27
N GLN A 6 -11.25 15.31 -12.17
CA GLN A 6 -10.05 15.88 -12.80
C GLN A 6 -8.76 15.56 -12.03
N GLN A 7 -8.81 15.52 -10.70
CA GLN A 7 -7.67 15.14 -9.87
C GLN A 7 -7.35 13.65 -10.02
N ASP A 8 -8.37 12.79 -10.04
CA ASP A 8 -8.26 11.35 -10.26
C ASP A 8 -7.57 11.04 -11.59
N ALA A 9 -7.96 11.73 -12.65
CA ALA A 9 -7.35 11.61 -13.97
C ALA A 9 -5.87 12.03 -13.95
N VAL A 10 -5.53 13.17 -13.34
CA VAL A 10 -4.15 13.68 -13.29
C VAL A 10 -3.21 12.73 -12.55
N HIS A 11 -3.68 12.06 -11.50
CA HIS A 11 -2.81 11.19 -10.72
C HIS A 11 -2.68 9.78 -11.29
N LEU A 12 -3.74 9.22 -11.87
CA LEU A 12 -3.61 8.01 -12.69
C LEU A 12 -2.68 8.25 -13.88
N THR A 13 -2.70 9.45 -14.47
CA THR A 13 -1.71 9.88 -15.47
C THR A 13 -0.29 9.90 -14.90
N ARG A 14 -0.06 10.43 -13.68
CA ARG A 14 1.28 10.42 -13.05
C ARG A 14 1.82 9.01 -12.77
N LEU A 15 0.97 8.05 -12.45
CA LEU A 15 1.37 6.65 -12.28
C LEU A 15 1.72 5.99 -13.62
N ARG A 16 1.02 6.37 -14.69
CA ARG A 16 1.30 5.91 -16.06
C ARG A 16 2.54 6.58 -16.67
N ASP A 17 2.89 7.78 -16.21
CA ASP A 17 4.06 8.55 -16.65
C ASP A 17 5.35 8.20 -15.87
N LEU A 18 5.34 7.12 -15.08
CA LEU A 18 6.56 6.63 -14.43
C LEU A 18 7.54 6.10 -15.48
N THR A 19 8.82 6.45 -15.31
CA THR A 19 9.89 5.82 -16.10
C THR A 19 9.92 4.31 -15.84
N ALA A 20 10.50 3.54 -16.77
CA ALA A 20 10.65 2.09 -16.59
C ALA A 20 11.38 1.72 -15.28
N GLN A 21 12.31 2.56 -14.82
CA GLN A 21 13.01 2.35 -13.56
C GLN A 21 12.13 2.66 -12.34
N GLU A 22 11.37 3.75 -12.37
CA GLU A 22 10.41 4.08 -11.31
C GLU A 22 9.31 3.04 -11.21
N HIS A 23 8.83 2.51 -12.34
CA HIS A 23 7.88 1.41 -12.37
C HIS A 23 8.46 0.15 -11.71
N LYS A 24 9.70 -0.24 -12.06
CA LYS A 24 10.39 -1.36 -11.38
C LYS A 24 10.52 -1.13 -9.89
N LEU A 25 10.86 0.09 -9.45
CA LEU A 25 10.93 0.42 -8.04
C LEU A 25 9.57 0.33 -7.36
N ALA A 26 8.50 0.83 -7.99
CA ALA A 26 7.13 0.75 -7.49
C ALA A 26 6.68 -0.70 -7.30
N VAL A 27 7.00 -1.58 -8.25
CA VAL A 27 6.74 -3.02 -8.14
C VAL A 27 7.47 -3.63 -6.94
N LEU A 28 8.76 -3.34 -6.74
CA LEU A 28 9.50 -3.83 -5.57
C LEU A 28 8.91 -3.32 -4.25
N VAL A 29 8.44 -2.08 -4.21
CA VAL A 29 7.76 -1.52 -3.03
C VAL A 29 6.46 -2.27 -2.74
N ALA A 30 5.65 -2.53 -3.77
CA ALA A 30 4.36 -3.21 -3.64
C ALA A 30 4.47 -4.67 -3.22
N THR A 31 5.59 -5.33 -3.53
CA THR A 31 5.91 -6.67 -3.02
C THR A 31 6.52 -6.62 -1.61
N GLY A 32 6.34 -5.53 -0.85
CA GLY A 32 6.81 -5.40 0.52
C GLY A 32 8.33 -5.25 0.68
N ILE A 33 9.10 -5.11 -0.40
CA ILE A 33 10.57 -5.09 -0.30
C ILE A 33 11.04 -3.75 0.27
N GLY A 34 11.63 -3.79 1.47
CA GLY A 34 12.18 -2.61 2.13
C GLY A 34 13.44 -2.05 1.43
N PRO A 35 13.91 -0.84 1.77
CA PRO A 35 15.07 -0.20 1.11
C PRO A 35 16.35 -1.04 1.14
N ARG A 36 16.55 -1.84 2.20
CA ARG A 36 17.69 -2.77 2.30
C ARG A 36 17.60 -3.89 1.26
N GLY A 37 16.41 -4.45 1.06
CA GLY A 37 16.18 -5.48 0.04
C GLY A 37 16.29 -4.91 -1.37
N ILE A 38 15.78 -3.70 -1.60
CA ILE A 38 15.91 -2.99 -2.87
C ILE A 38 17.40 -2.75 -3.23
N ALA A 39 18.22 -2.36 -2.25
CA ALA A 39 19.65 -2.17 -2.46
C ALA A 39 20.42 -3.49 -2.68
N ALA A 40 19.90 -4.61 -2.19
CA ALA A 40 20.48 -5.94 -2.40
C ALA A 40 20.03 -6.57 -3.74
N ALA A 41 18.93 -6.10 -4.32
CA ALA A 41 18.43 -6.57 -5.61
C ALA A 41 19.33 -6.06 -6.77
N PRO A 42 19.47 -6.83 -7.87
CA PRO A 42 20.17 -6.35 -9.06
C PRO A 42 19.54 -5.06 -9.58
N GLY A 43 20.30 -3.96 -9.59
CA GLY A 43 19.77 -2.67 -9.99
C GLY A 43 20.70 -1.48 -9.73
N PRO A 44 20.21 -0.26 -9.93
CA PRO A 44 21.01 0.97 -9.83
C PRO A 44 21.25 1.43 -8.38
N TYR A 45 20.55 0.86 -7.39
CA TYR A 45 20.61 1.29 -6.01
C TYR A 45 21.78 0.65 -5.26
N ARG A 46 22.91 1.35 -5.19
CA ARG A 46 24.14 0.82 -4.58
C ARG A 46 24.19 0.88 -3.05
N SER A 47 23.14 1.38 -2.40
CA SER A 47 23.05 1.44 -0.94
C SER A 47 21.61 1.55 -0.45
N THR A 48 21.36 1.14 0.80
CA THR A 48 20.06 1.28 1.48
C THR A 48 19.57 2.73 1.49
N GLU A 49 20.48 3.68 1.65
CA GLU A 49 20.14 5.11 1.67
C GLU A 49 19.74 5.63 0.27
N ALA A 50 20.44 5.18 -0.78
CA ALA A 50 20.05 5.50 -2.15
C ALA A 50 18.66 4.93 -2.49
N ALA A 51 18.40 3.68 -2.08
CA ALA A 51 17.08 3.06 -2.23
C ALA A 51 15.99 3.82 -1.45
N ARG A 52 16.27 4.23 -0.21
CA ARG A 52 15.35 5.03 0.61
C ARG A 52 15.00 6.35 -0.09
N LYS A 53 16.00 7.13 -0.51
CA LYS A 53 15.79 8.39 -1.23
C LYS A 53 15.00 8.22 -2.52
N ALA A 54 15.24 7.13 -3.25
CA ALA A 54 14.51 6.82 -4.46
C ALA A 54 13.03 6.51 -4.18
N VAL A 55 12.73 5.75 -3.12
CA VAL A 55 11.35 5.49 -2.69
C VAL A 55 10.68 6.80 -2.25
N GLU A 56 11.35 7.64 -1.49
CA GLU A 56 10.80 8.96 -1.09
C GLU A 56 10.54 9.87 -2.30
N ALA A 57 11.43 9.89 -3.29
CA ALA A 57 11.23 10.65 -4.52
C ALA A 57 10.03 10.11 -5.31
N LEU A 58 9.86 8.79 -5.38
CA LEU A 58 8.71 8.15 -6.01
C LEU A 58 7.39 8.50 -5.31
N LEU A 59 7.36 8.47 -3.97
CA LEU A 59 6.20 8.89 -3.18
C LEU A 59 5.85 10.37 -3.46
N ARG A 60 6.85 11.27 -3.44
CA ARG A 60 6.63 12.69 -3.76
C ARG A 60 6.10 12.91 -5.19
N ARG A 61 6.64 12.19 -6.18
CA ARG A 61 6.23 12.31 -7.59
C ARG A 61 4.79 11.85 -7.80
N THR A 62 4.43 10.72 -7.18
CA THR A 62 3.09 10.12 -7.31
C THR A 62 2.05 10.83 -6.44
N GLY A 63 2.49 11.49 -5.36
CA GLY A 63 1.62 12.10 -4.35
C GLY A 63 1.20 11.12 -3.24
N ALA A 64 1.73 9.90 -3.23
CA ALA A 64 1.44 8.92 -2.19
C ALA A 64 2.09 9.33 -0.87
N ARG A 65 1.33 9.26 0.22
CA ARG A 65 1.80 9.56 1.58
C ARG A 65 2.61 8.42 2.16
N THR A 66 2.28 7.18 1.79
CA THR A 66 2.92 5.98 2.31
C THR A 66 3.15 4.94 1.21
N ARG A 67 4.07 4.01 1.48
CA ARG A 67 4.34 2.87 0.58
C ARG A 67 3.10 1.98 0.35
N PRO A 68 2.28 1.65 1.36
CA PRO A 68 1.06 0.88 1.14
C PRO A 68 0.04 1.60 0.26
N GLN A 69 -0.14 2.91 0.42
CA GLN A 69 -1.03 3.70 -0.44
C GLN A 69 -0.57 3.67 -1.90
N LEU A 70 0.72 3.89 -2.16
CA LEU A 70 1.28 3.75 -3.52
C LEU A 70 0.98 2.36 -4.10
N SER A 71 1.14 1.32 -3.29
CA SER A 71 0.92 -0.07 -3.71
C SER A 71 -0.55 -0.33 -4.06
N GLY A 72 -1.47 0.24 -3.27
CA GLY A 72 -2.90 0.21 -3.55
C GLY A 72 -3.27 0.90 -4.88
N TRP A 73 -2.75 2.10 -5.13
CA TRP A 73 -3.00 2.80 -6.39
C TRP A 73 -2.42 2.06 -7.60
N MET A 74 -1.23 1.49 -7.47
CA MET A 74 -0.63 0.66 -8.52
C MET A 74 -1.48 -0.58 -8.84
N ALA A 75 -2.04 -1.24 -7.82
CA ALA A 75 -2.96 -2.36 -8.00
C ALA A 75 -4.28 -1.92 -8.65
N ALA A 76 -4.88 -0.81 -8.18
CA ALA A 76 -6.12 -0.27 -8.72
C ALA A 76 -5.97 0.16 -10.19
N ALA A 77 -4.80 0.68 -10.57
CA ALA A 77 -4.48 1.04 -11.94
C ALA A 77 -4.15 -0.18 -12.84
N GLY A 78 -4.15 -1.40 -12.30
CA GLY A 78 -3.81 -2.63 -13.03
C GLY A 78 -2.31 -2.75 -13.38
N LEU A 79 -1.45 -1.98 -12.72
CA LEU A 79 0.00 -1.97 -12.97
C LEU A 79 0.75 -3.06 -12.20
N ILE A 80 0.09 -3.65 -11.20
CA ILE A 80 0.63 -4.75 -10.39
C ILE A 80 -0.42 -5.85 -10.26
N SER A 81 0.03 -7.07 -10.51
CA SER A 81 -0.70 -8.30 -10.21
C SER A 81 0.04 -9.03 -9.09
N ALA A 82 -0.67 -9.41 -8.03
CA ALA A 82 -0.15 -10.37 -7.07
C ALA A 82 -0.57 -11.79 -7.50
N PRO A 83 0.25 -12.83 -7.24
CA PRO A 83 -0.25 -14.19 -7.18
C PRO A 83 -1.16 -14.26 -5.95
N ILE A 84 -2.47 -14.23 -6.20
CA ILE A 84 -3.46 -14.22 -5.14
C ILE A 84 -3.80 -15.66 -4.78
N ASP A 85 -3.53 -16.04 -3.54
CA ASP A 85 -4.04 -17.30 -2.98
C ASP A 85 -5.57 -17.21 -2.88
N THR A 86 -6.26 -17.91 -3.79
CA THR A 86 -7.71 -17.90 -3.88
C THR A 86 -8.41 -18.41 -2.61
N GLU A 87 -7.76 -19.27 -1.81
CA GLU A 87 -8.30 -19.71 -0.52
C GLU A 87 -8.23 -18.57 0.52
N GLY A 88 -7.10 -17.86 0.56
CA GLY A 88 -6.93 -16.65 1.39
C GLY A 88 -7.94 -15.55 1.05
N VAL A 89 -8.28 -15.37 -0.23
CA VAL A 89 -9.32 -14.41 -0.66
C VAL A 89 -10.71 -14.80 -0.22
N ALA A 90 -11.08 -16.07 -0.38
CA ALA A 90 -12.38 -16.56 0.07
C ALA A 90 -12.51 -16.40 1.58
N ALA A 91 -11.44 -16.70 2.32
CA ALA A 91 -11.37 -16.48 3.77
C ALA A 91 -11.46 -14.98 4.14
N ALA A 92 -10.82 -14.09 3.38
CA ALA A 92 -10.88 -12.65 3.62
C ALA A 92 -12.26 -12.05 3.31
N ARG A 93 -12.92 -12.54 2.25
CA ARG A 93 -14.32 -12.23 1.93
C ARG A 93 -15.31 -12.79 2.95
N SER A 94 -14.99 -13.91 3.58
CA SER A 94 -15.80 -14.49 4.68
C SER A 94 -15.73 -13.74 6.02
N GLY A 95 -15.14 -12.53 6.02
CA GLY A 95 -15.22 -11.59 7.13
C GLY A 95 -13.89 -11.38 7.84
N LEU A 96 -13.02 -10.55 7.26
CA LEU A 96 -11.96 -9.91 8.03
C LEU A 96 -12.58 -9.20 9.26
N PRO A 97 -11.99 -9.32 10.46
CA PRO A 97 -12.47 -8.60 11.62
C PRO A 97 -12.56 -7.09 11.32
N PRO A 98 -13.58 -6.37 11.81
CA PRO A 98 -13.78 -4.96 11.47
C PRO A 98 -12.53 -4.08 11.72
N ARG A 99 -11.80 -4.35 12.80
CA ARG A 99 -10.54 -3.63 13.11
C ARG A 99 -9.44 -3.90 12.10
N CYS A 100 -9.35 -5.11 11.54
CA CYS A 100 -8.39 -5.44 10.48
C CYS A 100 -8.76 -4.74 9.17
N LEU A 101 -10.05 -4.62 8.86
CA LEU A 101 -10.52 -3.81 7.73
C LEU A 101 -10.19 -2.32 7.93
N THR A 102 -10.43 -1.75 9.12
CA THR A 102 -10.04 -0.36 9.41
C THR A 102 -8.54 -0.12 9.20
N ILE A 103 -7.69 -1.09 9.55
CA ILE A 103 -6.24 -0.99 9.30
C ILE A 103 -5.97 -0.95 7.79
N LEU A 104 -6.60 -1.85 7.04
CA LEU A 104 -6.43 -1.96 5.60
C LEU A 104 -6.90 -0.68 4.87
N TYR A 105 -8.07 -0.14 5.24
CA TYR A 105 -8.58 1.14 4.74
C TYR A 105 -7.62 2.29 5.09
N GLY A 106 -7.20 2.39 6.36
CA GLY A 106 -6.29 3.45 6.77
C GLY A 106 -4.97 3.43 5.99
N TRP A 107 -4.41 2.25 5.71
CA TRP A 107 -3.21 2.15 4.87
C TRP A 107 -3.46 2.51 3.41
N ALA A 108 -4.59 2.10 2.85
CA ALA A 108 -5.01 2.48 1.49
C ALA A 108 -5.17 4.01 1.36
N ASP A 109 -5.65 4.67 2.42
CA ASP A 109 -5.83 6.13 2.49
C ASP A 109 -4.54 6.89 2.86
N GLY A 110 -3.42 6.17 3.04
CA GLY A 110 -2.12 6.78 3.31
C GLY A 110 -1.88 7.16 4.76
N LEU A 111 -2.61 6.57 5.71
CA LEU A 111 -2.30 6.66 7.13
C LEU A 111 -1.11 5.76 7.47
N THR A 112 -0.28 6.21 8.42
CA THR A 112 0.75 5.34 9.01
C THR A 112 0.12 4.37 10.00
N THR A 113 0.80 3.27 10.30
CA THR A 113 0.37 2.30 11.32
C THR A 113 0.10 2.98 12.68
N GLU A 114 0.90 3.98 13.06
CA GLU A 114 0.69 4.75 14.29
C GLU A 114 -0.55 5.65 14.22
N ALA A 115 -0.86 6.22 13.05
CA ALA A 115 -2.08 7.01 12.86
C ALA A 115 -3.33 6.12 12.93
N VAL A 116 -3.31 4.96 12.28
CA VAL A 116 -4.38 3.96 12.36
C VAL A 116 -4.57 3.45 13.80
N ALA A 117 -3.49 3.18 14.52
CA ALA A 117 -3.57 2.74 15.91
C ALA A 117 -4.25 3.80 16.81
N ARG A 118 -4.02 5.09 16.54
CA ARG A 118 -4.71 6.20 17.21
C ARG A 118 -6.20 6.22 16.88
N VAL A 119 -6.58 6.04 15.61
CA VAL A 119 -7.99 5.94 15.18
C VAL A 119 -8.71 4.79 15.89
N LEU A 120 -8.03 3.65 16.08
CA LEU A 120 -8.58 2.49 16.79
C LEU A 120 -8.61 2.64 18.32
N GLY A 121 -8.19 3.78 18.87
CA GLY A 121 -8.12 4.01 20.31
C GLY A 121 -7.09 3.12 21.02
N LEU A 122 -6.12 2.57 20.29
CA LEU A 122 -5.11 1.65 20.83
C LEU A 122 -3.93 2.37 21.50
N GLY A 123 -3.83 3.69 21.36
CA GLY A 123 -2.79 4.50 22.02
C GLY A 123 -1.38 3.91 21.86
N ALA A 124 -0.62 3.86 22.95
CA ALA A 124 0.72 3.26 23.00
C ALA A 124 0.72 1.72 23.18
N ALA A 125 -0.44 1.05 23.14
CA ALA A 125 -0.55 -0.41 23.36
C ALA A 125 -0.07 -1.20 22.13
N GLN A 126 1.26 -1.23 21.93
CA GLN A 126 1.91 -1.88 20.78
C GLN A 126 1.55 -3.37 20.64
N LYS A 127 1.30 -4.08 21.75
CA LYS A 127 0.94 -5.50 21.74
C LYS A 127 -0.39 -5.78 21.03
N SER A 128 -1.37 -4.87 21.17
CA SER A 128 -2.68 -5.01 20.53
C SER A 128 -2.61 -4.80 19.03
N MET A 129 -1.83 -3.80 18.59
CA MET A 129 -1.62 -3.54 17.16
C MET A 129 -0.90 -4.71 16.49
N ALA A 130 0.17 -5.23 17.10
CA ALA A 130 0.91 -6.38 16.57
C ALA A 130 0.02 -7.63 16.39
N ALA A 131 -0.93 -7.88 17.32
CA ALA A 131 -1.88 -8.98 17.19
C ALA A 131 -2.86 -8.78 16.01
N TYR A 132 -3.33 -7.56 15.78
CA TYR A 132 -4.18 -7.25 14.62
C TYR A 132 -3.42 -7.39 13.30
N LEU A 133 -2.19 -6.87 13.23
CA LEU A 133 -1.34 -7.00 12.04
C LEU A 133 -1.06 -8.47 11.72
N ARG A 134 -0.71 -9.27 12.72
CA ARG A 134 -0.52 -10.72 12.55
C ARG A 134 -1.78 -11.40 12.05
N THR A 135 -2.95 -11.06 12.60
CA THR A 135 -4.22 -11.63 12.17
C THR A 135 -4.54 -11.26 10.73
N LEU A 136 -4.38 -9.98 10.37
CA LEU A 136 -4.58 -9.46 9.03
C LEU A 136 -3.67 -10.17 8.02
N PHE A 137 -2.38 -10.26 8.31
CA PHE A 137 -1.39 -10.90 7.44
C PHE A 137 -1.67 -12.39 7.23
N LEU A 138 -1.98 -13.13 8.31
CA LEU A 138 -2.33 -14.55 8.20
C LEU A 138 -3.61 -14.77 7.41
N ARG A 139 -4.62 -13.90 7.57
CA ARG A 139 -5.90 -14.02 6.85
C ARG A 139 -5.77 -13.69 5.37
N LEU A 140 -4.87 -12.77 5.01
CA LEU A 140 -4.61 -12.37 3.62
C LEU A 140 -3.50 -13.20 2.95
N GLY A 141 -2.74 -14.01 3.69
CA GLY A 141 -1.61 -14.77 3.16
C GLY A 141 -0.42 -13.89 2.75
N VAL A 142 -0.22 -12.74 3.42
CA VAL A 142 0.79 -11.73 3.08
C VAL A 142 1.76 -11.49 4.23
N TRP A 143 2.86 -10.78 3.97
CA TRP A 143 3.94 -10.56 4.93
C TRP A 143 4.22 -9.09 5.21
N SER A 144 3.59 -8.19 4.44
CA SER A 144 3.81 -6.75 4.54
C SER A 144 2.50 -5.95 4.40
N PRO A 145 2.47 -4.72 4.93
CA PRO A 145 1.36 -3.78 4.69
C PRO A 145 1.12 -3.49 3.21
N GLU A 146 2.18 -3.38 2.41
CA GLU A 146 2.08 -3.13 0.96
C GLU A 146 1.36 -4.27 0.25
N GLU A 147 1.77 -5.51 0.48
CA GLU A 147 1.09 -6.69 -0.07
C GLU A 147 -0.36 -6.80 0.44
N ALA A 148 -0.59 -6.50 1.72
CA ALA A 148 -1.93 -6.51 2.29
C ALA A 148 -2.87 -5.56 1.53
N VAL A 149 -2.43 -4.33 1.27
CA VAL A 149 -3.21 -3.36 0.50
C VAL A 149 -3.40 -3.85 -0.95
N VAL A 150 -2.36 -4.35 -1.62
CA VAL A 150 -2.49 -4.90 -2.97
C VAL A 150 -3.55 -6.00 -3.04
N VAL A 151 -3.49 -6.99 -2.14
CA VAL A 151 -4.51 -8.05 -2.06
C VAL A 151 -5.88 -7.46 -1.75
N GLY A 152 -5.95 -6.50 -0.82
CA GLY A 152 -7.18 -5.79 -0.48
C GLY A 152 -7.87 -5.16 -1.69
N VAL A 153 -7.10 -4.48 -2.55
CA VAL A 153 -7.61 -3.87 -3.78
C VAL A 153 -8.04 -4.92 -4.79
N LEU A 154 -7.16 -5.88 -5.10
CA LEU A 154 -7.43 -6.89 -6.15
C LEU A 154 -8.61 -7.81 -5.81
N THR A 155 -8.98 -7.91 -4.53
CA THR A 155 -10.10 -8.73 -4.06
C THR A 155 -11.39 -7.94 -3.83
N GLY A 156 -11.33 -6.61 -3.94
CA GLY A 156 -12.44 -5.68 -3.69
C GLY A 156 -12.77 -5.48 -2.21
N LEU A 157 -11.83 -5.75 -1.31
CA LEU A 157 -12.00 -5.52 0.13
C LEU A 157 -11.80 -4.05 0.51
N VAL A 158 -10.96 -3.33 -0.24
CA VAL A 158 -10.76 -1.88 -0.12
C VAL A 158 -10.65 -1.27 -1.50
N GLU A 159 -11.18 -0.06 -1.62
CA GLU A 159 -10.98 0.80 -2.78
C GLU A 159 -10.14 1.97 -2.31
N PRO A 160 -8.88 2.10 -2.75
CA PRO A 160 -8.01 3.15 -2.26
C PRO A 160 -8.53 4.48 -2.75
N ALA A 161 -8.73 5.43 -1.83
CA ALA A 161 -9.13 6.78 -2.20
C ALA A 161 -8.14 7.34 -3.23
N PRO A 162 -8.64 7.99 -4.30
CA PRO A 162 -7.78 8.57 -5.28
C PRO A 162 -6.94 9.71 -4.66
N PRO A 163 -5.81 10.05 -5.30
CA PRO A 163 -4.83 10.93 -4.68
C PRO A 163 -5.40 12.35 -4.52
N GLY A 164 -5.36 12.89 -3.31
CA GLY A 164 -5.89 14.22 -2.98
C GLY A 164 -7.21 14.22 -2.22
N GLU A 165 -7.91 13.09 -2.15
CA GLU A 165 -9.18 12.95 -1.41
C GLU A 165 -9.01 12.52 0.06
N ALA A 166 -7.79 12.18 0.48
CA ALA A 166 -7.52 11.73 1.85
C ALA A 166 -7.88 12.82 2.86
N ALA A 167 -9.03 12.60 3.50
CA ALA A 167 -9.84 13.48 4.33
C ALA A 167 -9.06 14.55 5.11
N SER A 168 -9.62 15.77 5.05
CA SER A 168 -9.29 16.92 5.89
C SER A 168 -9.46 16.60 7.37
#